data_AF-A0A7J3ZKX1-F1
#
_entry.id   AF-A0A7J3ZKX1-F1
#
_cell.length_a   1.000
_cell.length_b   1.000
_cell.length_c   1.000
_cell.angle_alpha   90.00
_cell.angle_beta   90.00
_cell.angle_gamma   90.00
#
_symmetry.space_group_name_H-M   'P 1'
#
loop_
_entity.id
_entity.type
_entity.pdbx_description
1 polymer ?
#
loop_
_entity_poly.entity_id
_entity_poly.type
_entity_poly.pdbx_seq_one_letter_code
_entity_poly.pdbx_strand_id
1 'polypeptide(L)'
;MKNERLAKFLIAKHVEAPCDYKELDLGELWRVHDKLHHTFTRLWSEVAKGEITLESTSSPRCSFLDVKVEIARRVLSSCVFCENRCRVNRLDGERGVCRLDYKTVVSSYFHHLGEEAPLVPSGTIFYGGCTFRCVFCQNHDISQEYPYPGVVVDAKGLAKIQKELRGTGARNINHVGGDPTPNTHTILESLKYLEVNVPQIWNSNQYQSAETMKLLVDVIDLWLPDFKYWSDECAERLSGIRNYREVVTRNLKISIEHGDMIIRHLVMPNHIECCSIPILEWISKNLPRDKVVVNIMDQYRPEYLVARYPERYKEISRRVTADEMAIVYREAERLGLLYGVV
;
A
#
# COMPACT_ATOMS: atom_id res chain seq x y z
N MET A 1 -14.12 -1.93 -12.19
CA MET A 1 -13.81 -0.50 -12.43
C MET A 1 -14.32 -0.09 -13.81
N LYS A 2 -15.32 0.80 -13.87
CA LYS A 2 -16.05 1.17 -15.10
C LYS A 2 -15.75 2.59 -15.63
N ASN A 3 -14.79 3.29 -15.01
CA ASN A 3 -14.46 4.69 -15.31
C ASN A 3 -15.58 5.71 -14.99
N GLU A 4 -16.58 5.31 -14.19
CA GLU A 4 -17.74 6.14 -13.80
C GLU A 4 -17.42 7.16 -12.69
N ARG A 5 -16.36 6.91 -11.90
CA ARG A 5 -15.88 7.82 -10.85
C ARG A 5 -14.46 8.27 -11.17
N LEU A 6 -14.13 9.49 -10.74
CA LEU A 6 -12.78 10.03 -10.84
C LEU A 6 -11.90 9.41 -9.75
N ALA A 7 -10.68 9.03 -10.14
CA ALA A 7 -9.63 8.66 -9.19
C ALA A 7 -9.30 9.85 -8.29
N LYS A 8 -9.13 9.60 -7.00
CA LYS A 8 -8.96 10.66 -5.99
C LYS A 8 -7.81 11.61 -6.29
N PHE A 9 -6.70 11.13 -6.84
CA PHE A 9 -5.57 12.00 -7.15
C PHE A 9 -5.94 13.10 -8.15
N LEU A 10 -6.88 12.86 -9.08
CA LEU A 10 -7.38 13.89 -10.00
C LEU A 10 -8.14 14.97 -9.24
N ILE A 11 -8.91 14.59 -8.22
CA ILE A 11 -9.62 15.55 -7.35
C ILE A 11 -8.61 16.34 -6.52
N ALA A 12 -7.60 15.69 -5.96
CA ALA A 12 -6.55 16.35 -5.18
C ALA A 12 -5.76 17.40 -6.00
N LYS A 13 -5.63 17.21 -7.32
CA LYS A 13 -5.03 18.21 -8.23
C LYS A 13 -5.87 19.49 -8.39
N HIS A 14 -7.16 19.44 -8.11
CA HIS A 14 -8.08 20.58 -8.22
C HIS A 14 -8.30 21.32 -6.90
N VAL A 15 -7.81 20.77 -5.78
CA VAL A 15 -7.84 21.48 -4.50
C VAL A 15 -6.69 22.50 -4.47
N GLU A 16 -7.03 23.78 -4.56
CA GLU A 16 -6.05 24.88 -4.56
C GLU A 16 -5.25 24.93 -3.26
N ALA A 17 -3.94 25.16 -3.40
CA ALA A 17 -2.99 25.29 -2.30
C ALA A 17 -2.23 26.63 -2.38
N PRO A 18 -1.74 27.16 -1.25
CA PRO A 18 -0.94 28.39 -1.24
C PRO A 18 0.37 28.18 -2.01
N CYS A 19 0.69 29.03 -2.99
CA CYS A 19 1.82 28.81 -3.90
C CYS A 19 3.21 29.04 -3.29
N ASP A 20 3.27 29.70 -2.13
CA ASP A 20 4.44 29.86 -1.28
C ASP A 20 4.70 28.64 -0.37
N TYR A 21 4.00 27.51 -0.56
CA TYR A 21 4.17 26.29 0.24
C TYR A 21 5.64 25.84 0.40
N LYS A 22 6.51 26.15 -0.56
CA LYS A 22 7.94 25.80 -0.51
C LYS A 22 8.72 26.60 0.54
N GLU A 23 8.23 27.76 0.95
CA GLU A 23 8.86 28.64 1.94
C GLU A 23 8.51 28.22 3.37
N LEU A 24 7.39 27.51 3.55
CA LEU A 24 6.92 26.98 4.83
C LEU A 24 7.88 25.93 5.38
N ASP A 25 7.98 25.78 6.69
CA ASP A 25 8.64 24.66 7.35
C ASP A 25 7.80 23.35 7.27
N LEU A 26 8.35 22.22 7.73
CA LEU A 26 7.64 20.93 7.65
C LEU A 26 6.37 20.89 8.52
N GLY A 27 6.38 21.54 9.69
CA GLY A 27 5.21 21.61 10.57
C GLY A 27 4.10 22.49 9.99
N GLU A 28 4.47 23.62 9.38
CA GLU A 28 3.57 24.49 8.64
C GLU A 28 2.97 23.79 7.42
N LEU A 29 3.78 23.05 6.66
CA LEU A 29 3.29 22.21 5.56
C LEU A 29 2.25 21.20 6.02
N TRP A 30 2.46 20.55 7.17
CA TRP A 30 1.45 19.65 7.73
C TRP A 30 0.15 20.36 8.12
N ARG A 31 0.23 21.58 8.68
CA ARG A 31 -0.97 22.39 8.97
C ARG A 31 -1.72 22.78 7.70
N VAL A 32 -1.01 23.11 6.63
CA VAL A 32 -1.61 23.35 5.31
C VAL A 32 -2.24 22.07 4.78
N HIS A 33 -1.53 20.95 4.85
CA HIS A 33 -2.04 19.63 4.44
C HIS A 33 -3.36 19.30 5.15
N ASP A 34 -3.43 19.45 6.47
CA ASP A 34 -4.64 19.15 7.26
C ASP A 34 -5.83 20.03 6.86
N LYS A 35 -5.60 21.32 6.60
CA LYS A 35 -6.66 22.22 6.08
C LYS A 35 -7.15 21.78 4.71
N LEU A 36 -6.23 21.46 3.80
CA LEU A 36 -6.56 21.05 2.44
C LEU A 36 -7.23 19.68 2.39
N HIS A 37 -6.93 18.77 3.32
CA HIS A 37 -7.63 17.49 3.48
C HIS A 37 -9.14 17.69 3.73
N HIS A 38 -9.52 18.67 4.57
CA HIS A 38 -10.93 18.99 4.79
C HIS A 38 -11.61 19.49 3.51
N THR A 39 -10.94 20.39 2.76
CA THR A 39 -11.45 20.86 1.46
C THR A 39 -11.56 19.71 0.45
N PHE A 40 -10.56 18.84 0.39
CA PHE A 40 -10.57 17.64 -0.45
C PHE A 40 -11.75 16.73 -0.11
N THR A 41 -12.00 16.44 1.16
CA THR A 41 -13.06 15.52 1.59
C THR A 41 -14.44 16.03 1.17
N ARG A 42 -14.68 17.34 1.30
CA ARG A 42 -15.90 17.97 0.81
C ARG A 42 -16.05 17.84 -0.71
N LEU A 43 -15.01 18.23 -1.46
CA LEU A 43 -15.02 18.16 -2.92
C LEU A 43 -15.19 16.71 -3.43
N TRP A 44 -14.52 15.75 -2.80
CA TRP A 44 -14.63 14.34 -3.14
C TRP A 44 -16.06 13.83 -2.95
N SER A 45 -16.73 14.23 -1.86
CA SER A 45 -18.15 13.91 -1.64
C SER A 45 -19.07 14.56 -2.69
N GLU A 46 -18.87 15.83 -3.02
CA GLU A 46 -19.67 16.56 -4.02
C GLU A 46 -19.51 15.92 -5.42
N VAL A 47 -18.27 15.59 -5.81
CA VAL A 47 -17.98 14.87 -7.06
C VAL A 47 -18.61 13.48 -7.07
N ALA A 48 -18.53 12.74 -5.95
CA ALA A 48 -19.12 11.40 -5.86
C ALA A 48 -20.66 11.40 -5.99
N LYS A 49 -21.33 12.50 -5.61
CA LYS A 49 -22.78 12.70 -5.76
C LYS A 49 -23.17 13.27 -7.13
N GLY A 50 -22.20 13.62 -7.98
CA GLY A 50 -22.45 14.27 -9.27
C GLY A 50 -22.87 15.74 -9.15
N GLU A 51 -22.66 16.37 -7.99
CA GLU A 51 -23.01 17.77 -7.75
C GLU A 51 -22.03 18.73 -8.44
N ILE A 52 -20.79 18.29 -8.68
CA ILE A 52 -19.72 19.06 -9.35
C ILE A 52 -19.02 18.19 -10.39
N THR A 53 -18.74 18.75 -11.57
CA THR A 53 -17.83 18.17 -12.57
C THR A 53 -16.51 18.93 -12.59
N LEU A 54 -15.37 18.23 -12.52
CA LEU A 54 -14.06 18.88 -12.51
C LEU A 54 -13.72 19.61 -13.82
N GLU A 55 -14.38 19.27 -14.93
CA GLU A 55 -14.29 20.01 -16.20
C GLU A 55 -14.70 21.48 -16.05
N SER A 56 -15.53 21.80 -15.05
CA SER A 56 -15.97 23.16 -14.74
C SER A 56 -15.02 23.95 -13.82
N THR A 57 -13.97 23.29 -13.28
CA THR A 57 -13.02 23.90 -12.34
C THR A 57 -11.68 24.14 -13.01
N SER A 58 -11.17 25.37 -12.94
CA SER A 58 -9.84 25.69 -13.46
C SER A 58 -8.75 24.94 -12.69
N SER A 59 -7.78 24.35 -13.38
CA SER A 59 -6.64 23.72 -12.71
C SER A 59 -5.82 24.78 -11.95
N PRO A 60 -5.66 24.66 -10.63
CA PRO A 60 -4.94 25.66 -9.84
C PRO A 60 -3.45 25.63 -10.18
N ARG A 61 -2.77 26.77 -9.99
CA ARG A 61 -1.32 26.87 -10.18
C ARG A 61 -0.56 25.97 -9.20
N CYS A 62 -1.05 25.86 -7.98
CA CYS A 62 -0.51 25.03 -6.91
C CYS A 62 -1.67 24.26 -6.27
N SER A 63 -1.48 22.97 -6.05
CA SER A 63 -2.54 22.05 -5.63
C SER A 63 -2.20 21.35 -4.32
N PHE A 64 -3.20 20.70 -3.71
CA PHE A 64 -3.00 19.85 -2.55
C PHE A 64 -1.98 18.72 -2.79
N LEU A 65 -1.92 18.21 -4.03
CA LEU A 65 -0.93 17.22 -4.43
C LEU A 65 0.50 17.78 -4.36
N ASP A 66 0.71 19.06 -4.68
CA ASP A 66 2.02 19.71 -4.56
C ASP A 66 2.51 19.78 -3.12
N VAL A 67 1.61 20.09 -2.17
CA VAL A 67 1.91 20.11 -0.74
C VAL A 67 2.29 18.71 -0.25
N LYS A 68 1.55 17.67 -0.65
CA LYS A 68 1.86 16.27 -0.31
C LYS A 68 3.24 15.85 -0.83
N VAL A 69 3.56 16.21 -2.07
CA VAL A 69 4.86 15.90 -2.70
C VAL A 69 6.00 16.58 -1.97
N GLU A 70 5.83 17.86 -1.61
CA GLU A 70 6.87 18.60 -0.88
C GLU A 70 7.10 18.01 0.52
N ILE A 71 6.04 17.63 1.24
CA ILE A 71 6.15 16.92 2.53
C ILE A 71 6.90 15.60 2.35
N ALA A 72 6.50 14.77 1.37
CA ALA A 72 7.13 13.47 1.13
C ALA A 72 8.63 13.62 0.80
N ARG A 73 8.99 14.64 0.00
CA ARG A 73 10.38 14.97 -0.32
C ARG A 73 11.17 15.37 0.92
N ARG A 74 10.62 16.20 1.80
CA ARG A 74 11.29 16.63 3.05
C ARG A 74 11.41 15.51 4.06
N VAL A 75 10.44 14.60 4.13
CA VAL A 75 10.53 13.41 4.99
C VAL A 75 11.73 12.54 4.64
N LEU A 76 12.22 12.54 3.40
CA LEU A 76 13.40 11.75 3.01
C LEU A 76 14.71 12.17 3.73
N SER A 77 14.83 13.43 4.19
CA SER A 77 16.05 13.88 4.88
C SER A 77 16.19 13.28 6.29
N SER A 78 15.08 12.81 6.87
CA SER A 78 15.04 12.02 8.10
C SER A 78 13.92 11.01 7.98
N CYS A 79 14.17 9.95 7.21
CA CYS A 79 13.13 9.04 6.71
C CYS A 79 12.28 8.40 7.82
N VAL A 80 10.98 8.69 7.78
CA VAL A 80 9.93 8.11 8.63
C VAL A 80 8.76 7.56 7.81
N PHE A 81 8.98 7.07 6.60
CA PHE A 81 7.87 6.51 5.78
C PHE A 81 7.23 5.25 6.39
N CYS A 82 7.96 4.49 7.20
CA CYS A 82 7.43 3.33 7.90
C CYS A 82 7.77 3.38 9.39
N GLU A 83 7.11 2.53 10.17
CA GLU A 83 7.27 2.52 11.63
C GLU A 83 8.62 1.96 12.10
N ASN A 84 9.48 1.49 11.19
CA ASN A 84 10.90 1.31 11.49
C ASN A 84 11.61 2.63 11.86
N ARG A 85 11.08 3.78 11.40
CA ARG A 85 11.56 5.15 11.71
C ARG A 85 13.08 5.27 11.73
N CYS A 86 13.74 4.79 10.66
CA CYS A 86 15.20 4.71 10.60
C CYS A 86 15.91 6.08 10.60
N ARG A 87 15.21 7.16 10.24
CA ARG A 87 15.72 8.55 10.23
C ARG A 87 16.99 8.81 9.40
N VAL A 88 17.37 7.86 8.55
CA VAL A 88 18.47 8.05 7.59
C VAL A 88 18.11 9.15 6.59
N ASN A 89 19.13 9.86 6.11
CA ASN A 89 18.99 10.84 5.05
C ASN A 89 19.10 10.18 3.68
N ARG A 90 17.95 9.83 3.10
CA ARG A 90 17.91 9.19 1.77
C ARG A 90 18.34 10.12 0.65
N LEU A 91 18.22 11.44 0.84
CA LEU A 91 18.66 12.43 -0.15
C LEU A 91 20.18 12.47 -0.28
N ASP A 92 20.90 12.15 0.80
CA ASP A 92 22.38 12.06 0.82
C ASP A 92 22.88 10.66 0.39
N GLY A 93 21.98 9.79 -0.07
CA GLY A 93 22.31 8.44 -0.51
C GLY A 93 22.34 7.39 0.59
N GLU A 94 22.01 7.75 1.84
CA GLU A 94 21.90 6.77 2.92
C GLU A 94 20.75 5.80 2.68
N ARG A 95 20.93 4.55 3.14
CA ARG A 95 19.95 3.48 2.92
C ARG A 95 19.29 3.10 4.23
N GLY A 96 17.95 3.06 4.21
CA GLY A 96 17.17 2.68 5.37
C GLY A 96 17.09 1.17 5.57
N VAL A 97 16.27 0.74 6.54
CA VAL A 97 15.87 -0.67 6.68
C VAL A 97 15.21 -1.18 5.41
N CYS A 98 14.67 -0.35 4.52
CA CYS A 98 14.16 -0.83 3.22
C CYS A 98 15.25 -1.16 2.17
N ARG A 99 16.53 -0.93 2.48
CA ARG A 99 17.70 -1.01 1.57
C ARG A 99 17.72 0.02 0.44
N LEU A 100 16.81 1.01 0.44
CA LEU A 100 16.74 2.03 -0.60
C LEU A 100 17.30 3.39 -0.11
N ASP A 101 17.94 4.10 -1.03
CA ASP A 101 18.25 5.53 -0.97
C ASP A 101 17.09 6.34 -1.58
N TYR A 102 17.29 7.57 -2.09
CA TYR A 102 16.19 8.33 -2.71
C TYR A 102 15.67 7.76 -4.05
N LYS A 103 16.42 6.88 -4.71
CA LYS A 103 16.05 6.40 -6.05
C LYS A 103 14.90 5.40 -5.95
N THR A 104 13.94 5.55 -6.85
CA THR A 104 12.85 4.59 -7.03
C THR A 104 13.20 3.65 -8.16
N VAL A 105 13.15 2.34 -7.88
CA VAL A 105 13.43 1.28 -8.84
C VAL A 105 12.15 0.51 -9.12
N VAL A 106 11.74 0.48 -10.39
CA VAL A 106 10.68 -0.40 -10.88
C VAL A 106 11.35 -1.66 -11.41
N SER A 107 11.22 -2.76 -10.68
CA SER A 107 11.76 -4.06 -11.08
C SER A 107 11.05 -4.60 -12.31
N SER A 108 9.73 -4.45 -12.36
CA SER A 108 8.89 -4.85 -13.50
C SER A 108 7.53 -4.15 -13.44
N TYR A 109 6.86 -4.01 -14.58
CA TYR A 109 5.47 -3.56 -14.65
C TYR A 109 4.73 -4.34 -15.75
N PHE A 110 3.48 -4.75 -15.51
CA PHE A 110 2.74 -5.63 -16.42
C PHE A 110 1.24 -5.67 -16.09
N HIS A 111 0.45 -6.29 -16.98
CA HIS A 111 -0.95 -6.62 -16.71
C HIS A 111 -1.02 -7.92 -15.90
N HIS A 112 -1.34 -7.80 -14.61
CA HIS A 112 -1.47 -8.95 -13.73
C HIS A 112 -2.88 -9.53 -13.84
N LEU A 113 -2.96 -10.78 -14.31
CA LEU A 113 -4.21 -11.52 -14.48
C LEU A 113 -4.57 -12.42 -13.29
N GLY A 114 -3.64 -12.59 -12.34
CA GLY A 114 -3.85 -13.37 -11.12
C GLY A 114 -4.02 -12.53 -9.85
N GLU A 115 -4.38 -11.25 -9.97
CA GLU A 115 -4.81 -10.45 -8.80
C GLU A 115 -6.26 -10.81 -8.50
N GLU A 116 -6.82 -10.29 -7.41
CA GLU A 116 -8.22 -10.49 -7.07
C GLU A 116 -9.14 -10.09 -8.23
N ALA A 117 -10.10 -10.95 -8.58
CA ALA A 117 -11.00 -10.82 -9.74
C ALA A 117 -11.55 -9.41 -10.02
N PRO A 118 -11.98 -8.58 -9.03
CA PRO A 118 -12.42 -7.20 -9.30
C PRO A 118 -11.34 -6.28 -9.89
N LEU A 119 -10.06 -6.63 -9.73
CA LEU A 119 -8.89 -5.85 -10.11
C LEU A 119 -8.33 -6.22 -11.49
N VAL A 120 -8.69 -7.39 -12.04
CA VAL A 120 -8.06 -7.97 -13.23
C VAL A 120 -8.63 -7.44 -14.56
N PRO A 121 -7.80 -7.07 -15.56
CA PRO A 121 -6.34 -6.96 -15.52
C PRO A 121 -5.88 -5.77 -14.67
N SER A 122 -4.99 -6.04 -13.70
CA SER A 122 -4.42 -5.01 -12.83
C SER A 122 -3.11 -4.48 -13.41
N GLY A 123 -2.97 -3.15 -13.50
CA GLY A 123 -1.73 -2.51 -13.95
C GLY A 123 -0.71 -2.53 -12.82
N THR A 124 0.01 -3.64 -12.72
CA THR A 124 0.87 -3.94 -11.56
C THR A 124 2.26 -3.38 -11.78
N ILE A 125 2.78 -2.67 -10.77
CA ILE A 125 4.12 -2.10 -10.75
C ILE A 125 4.85 -2.66 -9.54
N PHE A 126 5.93 -3.42 -9.79
CA PHE A 126 6.77 -4.01 -8.75
C PHE A 126 7.93 -3.08 -8.43
N TYR A 127 7.94 -2.56 -7.21
CA TYR A 127 9.04 -1.76 -6.67
C TYR A 127 10.08 -2.63 -5.96
N GLY A 128 11.34 -2.24 -6.09
CA GLY A 128 12.43 -2.80 -5.30
C GLY A 128 12.40 -2.33 -3.84
N GLY A 129 12.94 -3.15 -2.94
CA GLY A 129 13.01 -2.89 -1.50
C GLY A 129 11.70 -3.15 -0.75
N CYS A 130 11.81 -3.40 0.55
CA CYS A 130 10.65 -3.68 1.41
C CYS A 130 10.94 -3.26 2.85
N THR A 131 9.90 -2.79 3.55
CA THR A 131 9.98 -2.46 4.98
C THR A 131 10.16 -3.71 5.86
N PHE A 132 9.84 -4.91 5.34
CA PHE A 132 9.90 -6.20 6.03
C PHE A 132 11.16 -7.01 5.71
N ARG A 133 11.40 -8.04 6.52
CA ARG A 133 12.45 -9.06 6.38
C ARG A 133 11.86 -10.47 6.52
N CYS A 134 10.80 -10.75 5.77
CA CYS A 134 10.15 -12.05 5.80
C CYS A 134 11.15 -13.16 5.44
N VAL A 135 11.32 -14.14 6.33
CA VAL A 135 12.21 -15.29 6.13
C VAL A 135 11.70 -16.23 5.03
N PHE A 136 10.40 -16.14 4.70
CA PHE A 136 9.71 -16.92 3.68
C PHE A 136 9.33 -16.10 2.43
N CYS A 137 9.95 -14.94 2.21
CA CYS A 137 9.52 -14.02 1.14
C CYS A 137 9.61 -14.66 -0.25
N GLN A 138 8.51 -14.66 -1.00
CA GLN A 138 8.45 -15.17 -2.37
C GLN A 138 9.14 -14.21 -3.37
N ASN A 139 9.16 -12.91 -3.06
CA ASN A 139 9.83 -11.86 -3.83
C ASN A 139 11.14 -11.43 -3.14
N HIS A 140 11.86 -12.36 -2.51
CA HIS A 140 13.07 -12.03 -1.73
C HIS A 140 14.18 -11.40 -2.56
N ASP A 141 14.22 -11.73 -3.85
CA ASP A 141 15.12 -11.20 -4.85
C ASP A 141 14.97 -9.67 -4.96
N ILE A 142 13.76 -9.15 -5.17
CA ILE A 142 13.52 -7.70 -5.35
C ILE A 142 13.32 -6.95 -4.04
N SER A 143 12.88 -7.64 -2.98
CA SER A 143 12.56 -7.01 -1.69
C SER A 143 13.76 -6.93 -0.74
N GLN A 144 14.69 -7.89 -0.84
CA GLN A 144 15.77 -8.06 0.12
C GLN A 144 17.13 -8.20 -0.55
N GLU A 145 17.36 -9.21 -1.39
CA GLU A 145 18.72 -9.52 -1.87
C GLU A 145 19.24 -8.49 -2.88
N TYR A 146 18.42 -8.18 -3.88
CA TYR A 146 18.74 -7.31 -5.01
C TYR A 146 17.58 -6.32 -5.23
N PRO A 147 17.50 -5.22 -4.46
CA PRO A 147 16.41 -4.24 -4.60
C PRO A 147 16.62 -3.21 -5.73
N TYR A 148 17.71 -3.33 -6.49
CA TYR A 148 18.12 -2.40 -7.54
C TYR A 148 18.08 -2.92 -9.01
N PRO A 149 17.89 -4.22 -9.33
CA PRO A 149 17.55 -4.65 -10.69
C PRO A 149 16.24 -4.01 -11.16
N GLY A 150 16.17 -3.71 -12.46
CA GLY A 150 15.05 -3.02 -13.08
C GLY A 150 15.44 -1.65 -13.61
N VAL A 151 14.47 -0.76 -13.70
CA VAL A 151 14.63 0.60 -14.24
C VAL A 151 14.50 1.61 -13.11
N VAL A 152 15.52 2.47 -12.96
CA VAL A 152 15.42 3.65 -12.09
C VAL A 152 14.48 4.64 -12.77
N VAL A 153 13.43 5.05 -12.06
CA VAL A 153 12.42 5.98 -12.58
C VAL A 153 12.33 7.22 -11.72
N ASP A 154 12.15 8.37 -12.38
CA ASP A 154 11.65 9.57 -11.75
C ASP A 154 10.12 9.62 -11.82
N ALA A 155 9.52 10.70 -11.31
CA ALA A 155 8.07 10.88 -11.29
C ALA A 155 7.44 10.86 -12.69
N LYS A 156 8.10 11.43 -13.71
CA LYS A 156 7.59 11.45 -15.09
C LYS A 156 7.67 10.07 -15.73
N GLY A 157 8.77 9.35 -15.50
CA GLY A 157 8.95 7.97 -15.94
C GLY A 157 7.88 7.06 -15.34
N LEU A 158 7.62 7.19 -14.04
CA LEU A 158 6.57 6.42 -13.37
C LEU A 158 5.17 6.79 -13.89
N ALA A 159 4.89 8.07 -14.15
CA ALA A 159 3.62 8.49 -14.74
C ALA A 159 3.42 7.94 -16.17
N LYS A 160 4.49 7.86 -16.96
CA LYS A 160 4.47 7.25 -18.29
C LYS A 160 4.12 5.76 -18.23
N ILE A 161 4.73 5.02 -17.29
CA ILE A 161 4.41 3.60 -17.06
C ILE A 161 2.93 3.42 -16.70
N GLN A 162 2.42 4.25 -15.77
CA GLN A 162 1.01 4.21 -15.38
C GLN A 162 0.06 4.52 -16.55
N LYS A 163 0.38 5.55 -17.34
CA LYS A 163 -0.39 5.91 -18.53
C LYS A 163 -0.38 4.80 -19.58
N GLU A 164 0.76 4.16 -19.79
CA GLU A 164 0.91 3.02 -20.70
C GLU A 164 0.01 1.87 -20.28
N LEU A 165 0.16 1.36 -19.04
CA LEU A 165 -0.66 0.27 -18.49
C LEU A 165 -2.15 0.55 -18.64
N ARG A 166 -2.58 1.76 -18.28
CA ARG A 166 -3.98 2.17 -18.43
C ARG A 166 -4.43 2.19 -19.90
N GLY A 167 -3.62 2.75 -20.79
CA GLY A 167 -3.91 2.83 -22.22
C GLY A 167 -3.97 1.47 -22.91
N THR A 168 -3.26 0.48 -22.38
CA THR A 168 -3.22 -0.90 -22.92
C THR A 168 -4.21 -1.87 -22.26
N GLY A 169 -5.07 -1.38 -21.35
CA GLY A 169 -6.21 -2.15 -20.85
C GLY A 169 -6.24 -2.40 -19.34
N ALA A 170 -5.27 -1.91 -18.56
CA ALA A 170 -5.32 -2.04 -17.11
C ALA A 170 -6.53 -1.30 -16.50
N ARG A 171 -7.20 -1.97 -15.56
CA ARG A 171 -8.36 -1.41 -14.85
C ARG A 171 -7.97 -0.42 -13.76
N ASN A 172 -6.77 -0.58 -13.20
CA ASN A 172 -6.18 0.18 -12.10
C ASN A 172 -4.65 0.25 -12.26
N ILE A 173 -4.03 1.08 -11.43
CA ILE A 173 -2.61 0.99 -11.11
C ILE A 173 -2.47 0.37 -9.73
N ASN A 174 -1.69 -0.69 -9.61
CA ASN A 174 -1.45 -1.43 -8.38
C ASN A 174 0.02 -1.35 -7.99
N HIS A 175 0.26 -0.65 -6.89
CA HIS A 175 1.60 -0.40 -6.35
C HIS A 175 2.00 -1.53 -5.39
N VAL A 176 2.94 -2.38 -5.80
CA VAL A 176 3.36 -3.59 -5.06
C VAL A 176 4.83 -3.92 -5.39
N GLY A 177 5.28 -5.16 -5.24
CA GLY A 177 6.66 -5.62 -5.46
C GLY A 177 7.23 -6.17 -4.16
N GLY A 178 8.21 -5.47 -3.59
CA GLY A 178 8.61 -5.66 -2.21
C GLY A 178 7.63 -4.98 -1.24
N ASP A 179 7.57 -3.65 -1.28
CA ASP A 179 6.53 -2.84 -0.65
C ASP A 179 6.53 -1.44 -1.30
N PRO A 180 5.38 -0.78 -1.51
CA PRO A 180 5.35 0.54 -2.13
C PRO A 180 5.72 1.69 -1.18
N THR A 181 5.65 1.49 0.14
CA THR A 181 5.92 2.54 1.17
C THR A 181 7.26 3.24 1.00
N PRO A 182 8.38 2.55 0.74
CA PRO A 182 9.67 3.20 0.50
C PRO A 182 9.69 4.14 -0.70
N ASN A 183 8.75 4.02 -1.63
CA ASN A 183 8.70 4.78 -2.89
C ASN A 183 7.59 5.84 -2.89
N THR A 184 7.00 6.14 -1.72
CA THR A 184 5.91 7.11 -1.54
C THR A 184 6.18 8.46 -2.20
N HIS A 185 7.42 8.98 -2.10
CA HIS A 185 7.80 10.27 -2.70
C HIS A 185 7.63 10.28 -4.22
N THR A 186 8.17 9.28 -4.93
CA THR A 186 8.07 9.20 -6.39
C THR A 186 6.65 8.84 -6.83
N ILE A 187 5.94 7.97 -6.08
CA ILE A 187 4.55 7.62 -6.39
C ILE A 187 3.67 8.87 -6.33
N LEU A 188 3.71 9.64 -5.23
CA LEU A 188 2.93 10.88 -5.10
C LEU A 188 3.29 11.91 -6.17
N GLU A 189 4.58 12.10 -6.45
CA GLU A 189 5.02 13.06 -7.46
C GLU A 189 4.59 12.64 -8.87
N SER A 190 4.56 11.34 -9.17
CA SER A 190 4.11 10.83 -10.47
C SER A 190 2.66 11.20 -10.78
N LEU A 191 1.80 11.27 -9.76
CA LEU A 191 0.39 11.63 -9.91
C LEU A 191 0.20 13.07 -10.43
N LYS A 192 1.21 13.94 -10.27
CA LYS A 192 1.19 15.29 -10.86
C LYS A 192 1.23 15.23 -12.39
N TYR A 193 1.95 14.25 -12.93
CA TYR A 193 2.16 14.06 -14.37
C TYR A 193 1.18 13.05 -14.97
N LEU A 194 0.41 12.34 -14.14
CA LEU A 194 -0.66 11.46 -14.59
C LEU A 194 -1.93 12.30 -14.82
N GLU A 195 -2.52 12.16 -16.00
CA GLU A 195 -3.75 12.87 -16.40
C GLU A 195 -4.91 11.92 -16.71
N VAL A 196 -4.62 10.62 -16.82
CA VAL A 196 -5.63 9.62 -17.16
C VAL A 196 -6.41 9.22 -15.91
N ASN A 197 -7.74 9.14 -16.02
CA ASN A 197 -8.56 8.56 -14.96
C ASN A 197 -8.27 7.06 -14.80
N VAL A 198 -7.57 6.72 -13.73
CA VAL A 198 -7.26 5.34 -13.34
C VAL A 198 -7.16 5.23 -11.82
N PRO A 199 -7.92 4.33 -11.19
CA PRO A 199 -7.88 4.17 -9.75
C PRO A 199 -6.53 3.64 -9.28
N GLN A 200 -6.06 4.16 -8.15
CA GLN A 200 -4.81 3.80 -7.51
C GLN A 200 -5.06 2.77 -6.40
N ILE A 201 -4.34 1.65 -6.46
CA ILE A 201 -4.38 0.58 -5.46
C ILE A 201 -3.09 0.58 -4.66
N TRP A 202 -3.22 0.57 -3.34
CA TRP A 202 -2.10 0.45 -2.42
C TRP A 202 -2.00 -0.97 -1.86
N ASN A 203 -1.09 -1.75 -2.43
CA ASN A 203 -0.87 -3.15 -2.11
C ASN A 203 0.42 -3.29 -1.28
N SER A 204 0.23 -3.39 0.02
CA SER A 204 1.26 -3.09 1.03
C SER A 204 1.14 -4.01 2.23
N ASN A 205 2.25 -4.19 2.96
CA ASN A 205 2.24 -4.82 4.27
C ASN A 205 1.63 -3.96 5.39
N GLN A 206 1.12 -2.77 5.05
CA GLN A 206 0.45 -1.81 5.94
C GLN A 206 1.28 -1.34 7.12
N TYR A 207 2.61 -1.44 7.06
CA TYR A 207 3.50 -0.97 8.12
C TYR A 207 4.01 0.47 7.91
N GLN A 208 3.36 1.21 7.02
CA GLN A 208 3.67 2.62 6.81
C GLN A 208 3.32 3.46 8.04
N SER A 209 3.99 4.60 8.19
CA SER A 209 3.79 5.50 9.32
C SER A 209 2.47 6.27 9.24
N ALA A 210 2.05 6.86 10.35
CA ALA A 210 0.88 7.75 10.37
C ALA A 210 1.06 8.94 9.41
N GLU A 211 2.27 9.47 9.31
CA GLU A 211 2.64 10.52 8.36
C GLU A 211 2.42 10.06 6.92
N THR A 212 2.82 8.83 6.59
CA THR A 212 2.61 8.28 5.24
C THR A 212 1.13 8.01 4.98
N MET A 213 0.37 7.54 5.97
CA MET A 213 -1.08 7.41 5.83
C MET A 213 -1.75 8.74 5.47
N LYS A 214 -1.40 9.84 6.15
CA LYS A 214 -1.92 11.19 5.84
C LYS A 214 -1.62 11.62 4.40
N LEU A 215 -0.48 11.20 3.84
CA LEU A 215 -0.15 11.48 2.45
C LEU A 215 -1.01 10.67 1.48
N LEU A 216 -1.31 9.41 1.80
CA LEU A 216 -1.93 8.44 0.89
C LEU A 216 -3.46 8.47 0.85
N VAL A 217 -4.16 8.76 1.97
CA VAL A 217 -5.63 8.61 2.07
C VAL A 217 -6.44 9.38 1.03
N ASP A 218 -5.89 10.50 0.55
CA ASP A 218 -6.53 11.37 -0.43
C ASP A 218 -6.16 11.06 -1.89
N VAL A 219 -5.36 10.02 -2.13
CA VAL A 219 -4.89 9.66 -3.49
C VAL A 219 -5.06 8.18 -3.81
N ILE A 220 -5.24 7.32 -2.80
CA ILE A 220 -5.49 5.88 -2.95
C ILE A 220 -7.00 5.61 -2.96
N ASP A 221 -7.45 4.87 -3.97
CA ASP A 221 -8.87 4.56 -4.20
C ASP A 221 -9.29 3.22 -3.59
N LEU A 222 -8.39 2.23 -3.56
CA LEU A 222 -8.64 0.90 -2.98
C LEU A 222 -7.40 0.38 -2.25
N TRP A 223 -7.62 -0.25 -1.11
CA TRP A 223 -6.55 -0.76 -0.25
C TRP A 223 -6.44 -2.27 -0.35
N LEU A 224 -5.22 -2.77 -0.57
CA LEU A 224 -4.93 -4.20 -0.66
C LEU A 224 -3.90 -4.63 0.40
N PRO A 225 -4.27 -4.60 1.70
CA PRO A 225 -3.35 -4.85 2.78
C PRO A 225 -3.04 -6.34 3.00
N ASP A 226 -1.77 -6.65 3.27
CA ASP A 226 -1.36 -7.94 3.82
C ASP A 226 -1.46 -7.97 5.35
N PHE A 227 -2.46 -8.67 5.88
CA PHE A 227 -2.58 -8.90 7.32
C PHE A 227 -2.08 -10.32 7.66
N LYS A 228 -0.78 -10.44 7.93
CA LYS A 228 -0.08 -11.74 8.06
C LYS A 228 -0.06 -12.29 9.48
N TYR A 229 0.04 -11.42 10.49
CA TYR A 229 0.26 -11.83 11.89
C TYR A 229 -0.73 -11.20 12.85
N TRP A 230 -1.15 -11.95 13.87
CA TRP A 230 -1.75 -11.33 15.05
C TRP A 230 -0.73 -11.21 16.18
N SER A 231 0.10 -12.24 16.35
CA SER A 231 1.19 -12.26 17.33
C SER A 231 2.35 -11.38 16.87
N ASP A 232 2.68 -10.36 17.67
CA ASP A 232 3.87 -9.52 17.45
C ASP A 232 5.17 -10.34 17.54
N GLU A 233 5.20 -11.42 18.33
CA GLU A 233 6.33 -12.35 18.39
C GLU A 233 6.54 -13.06 17.05
N CYS A 234 5.44 -13.47 16.39
CA CYS A 234 5.52 -14.06 15.05
C CYS A 234 6.02 -13.03 14.03
N ALA A 235 5.52 -11.79 14.09
CA ALA A 235 5.96 -10.72 13.19
C ALA A 235 7.45 -10.37 13.38
N GLU A 236 7.94 -10.31 14.61
CA GLU A 236 9.36 -10.02 14.89
C GLU A 236 10.25 -11.18 14.42
N ARG A 237 9.89 -12.42 14.79
CA ARG A 237 10.71 -13.59 14.49
C ARG A 237 10.74 -13.95 12.99
N LEU A 238 9.60 -13.84 12.31
CA LEU A 238 9.45 -14.29 10.92
C LEU A 238 9.60 -13.17 9.90
N SER A 239 9.40 -11.90 10.29
CA SER A 239 9.49 -10.74 9.39
C SER A 239 10.37 -9.60 9.89
N GLY A 240 10.93 -9.67 11.10
CA GLY A 240 11.79 -8.63 11.64
C GLY A 240 11.05 -7.34 12.02
N ILE A 241 9.76 -7.44 12.38
CA ILE A 241 8.89 -6.28 12.61
C ILE A 241 8.34 -6.25 14.03
N ARG A 242 8.42 -5.09 14.67
CA ARG A 242 7.91 -4.83 16.02
C ARG A 242 6.59 -4.06 15.99
N ASN A 243 5.77 -4.20 17.03
CA ASN A 243 4.47 -3.51 17.14
C ASN A 243 3.59 -3.70 15.89
N TYR A 244 3.70 -4.85 15.22
CA TYR A 244 3.04 -5.13 13.94
C TYR A 244 1.53 -4.98 14.08
N ARG A 245 0.95 -5.62 15.10
CA ARG A 245 -0.50 -5.64 15.30
C ARG A 245 -1.05 -4.23 15.51
N GLU A 246 -0.43 -3.43 16.38
CA GLU A 246 -0.86 -2.06 16.64
C GLU A 246 -0.82 -1.20 15.37
N VAL A 247 0.29 -1.25 14.63
CA VAL A 247 0.50 -0.44 13.43
C VAL A 247 -0.47 -0.83 12.33
N VAL A 248 -0.59 -2.13 12.03
CA VAL A 248 -1.45 -2.60 10.94
C VAL A 248 -2.91 -2.35 11.27
N THR A 249 -3.38 -2.68 12.48
CA THR A 249 -4.78 -2.44 12.86
C THR A 249 -5.16 -0.95 12.86
N ARG A 250 -4.26 -0.07 13.28
CA ARG A 250 -4.42 1.40 13.13
C ARG A 250 -4.58 1.77 11.66
N ASN A 251 -3.68 1.30 10.80
CA ASN A 251 -3.69 1.66 9.39
C ASN A 251 -4.89 1.08 8.63
N LEU A 252 -5.37 -0.12 9.01
CA LEU A 252 -6.61 -0.70 8.47
C LEU A 252 -7.83 0.17 8.82
N LYS A 253 -7.93 0.64 10.07
CA LYS A 253 -9.00 1.55 10.51
C LYS A 253 -8.98 2.87 9.75
N ILE A 254 -7.80 3.47 9.56
CA ILE A 254 -7.68 4.69 8.74
C ILE A 254 -8.06 4.40 7.29
N SER A 255 -7.55 3.31 6.70
CA SER A 255 -7.77 2.99 5.28
C SER A 255 -9.25 2.82 4.93
N ILE A 256 -10.03 2.14 5.79
CA ILE A 256 -11.45 1.83 5.51
C ILE A 256 -12.37 3.06 5.58
N GLU A 257 -11.96 4.11 6.30
CA GLU A 257 -12.63 5.42 6.29
C GLU A 257 -12.45 6.12 4.94
N HIS A 258 -11.38 5.78 4.22
CA HIS A 258 -10.96 6.40 2.97
C HIS A 258 -10.95 5.42 1.79
N GLY A 259 -11.74 4.37 1.78
CA GLY A 259 -11.87 3.51 0.58
C GLY A 259 -12.22 2.09 0.92
N ASP A 260 -12.59 1.34 -0.11
CA ASP A 260 -12.88 -0.09 0.03
C ASP A 260 -11.58 -0.88 0.14
N MET A 261 -11.67 -2.07 0.70
CA MET A 261 -10.51 -2.87 1.06
C MET A 261 -10.72 -4.34 0.73
N ILE A 262 -9.66 -4.95 0.17
CA ILE A 262 -9.57 -6.42 0.11
C ILE A 262 -8.36 -6.82 0.96
N ILE A 263 -8.63 -7.37 2.15
CA ILE A 263 -7.60 -7.80 3.09
C ILE A 263 -7.08 -9.16 2.67
N ARG A 264 -5.78 -9.25 2.40
CA ARG A 264 -5.10 -10.50 2.11
C ARG A 264 -4.57 -11.11 3.39
N HIS A 265 -5.06 -12.30 3.72
CA HIS A 265 -4.59 -13.07 4.85
C HIS A 265 -3.91 -14.35 4.37
N LEU A 266 -2.57 -14.33 4.31
CA LEU A 266 -1.75 -15.51 4.01
C LEU A 266 -1.80 -16.49 5.18
N VAL A 267 -2.46 -17.62 5.00
CA VAL A 267 -2.50 -18.68 6.00
C VAL A 267 -1.14 -19.37 6.04
N MET A 268 -0.48 -19.33 7.20
CA MET A 268 0.80 -19.99 7.41
C MET A 268 0.62 -21.29 8.19
N PRO A 269 1.36 -22.35 7.84
CA PRO A 269 1.34 -23.61 8.60
C PRO A 269 1.68 -23.36 10.07
N ASN A 270 1.03 -24.09 10.97
CA ASN A 270 1.23 -24.01 12.43
C ASN A 270 0.96 -22.63 13.08
N HIS A 271 0.38 -21.67 12.34
CA HIS A 271 0.07 -20.33 12.85
C HIS A 271 -1.43 -19.98 12.84
N ILE A 272 -2.30 -21.00 12.78
CA ILE A 272 -3.76 -20.83 12.70
C ILE A 272 -4.31 -20.17 13.97
N GLU A 273 -4.06 -20.77 15.13
CA GLU A 273 -4.59 -20.30 16.42
C GLU A 273 -3.99 -18.95 16.84
N CYS A 274 -2.67 -18.79 16.68
CA CYS A 274 -1.99 -17.58 17.14
C CYS A 274 -2.12 -16.39 16.19
N CYS A 275 -2.49 -16.60 14.92
CA CYS A 275 -2.55 -15.55 13.89
C CYS A 275 -3.86 -15.56 13.10
N SER A 276 -4.19 -16.63 12.37
CA SER A 276 -5.33 -16.62 11.45
C SER A 276 -6.67 -16.37 12.13
N ILE A 277 -7.02 -17.16 13.14
CA ILE A 277 -8.28 -17.02 13.87
C ILE A 277 -8.44 -15.61 14.48
N PRO A 278 -7.49 -15.09 15.28
CA PRO A 278 -7.66 -13.78 15.88
C PRO A 278 -7.63 -12.62 14.87
N ILE A 279 -6.98 -12.76 13.70
CA ILE A 279 -7.11 -11.80 12.60
C ILE A 279 -8.56 -11.76 12.10
N LEU A 280 -9.14 -12.92 11.78
CA LEU A 280 -10.52 -13.00 11.28
C LEU A 280 -11.51 -12.44 12.30
N GLU A 281 -11.36 -12.82 13.58
CA GLU A 281 -12.19 -12.28 14.65
C GLU A 281 -12.09 -10.76 14.75
N TRP A 282 -10.86 -10.22 14.69
CA TRP A 282 -10.66 -8.78 14.79
C TRP A 282 -11.29 -8.05 13.61
N ILE A 283 -11.12 -8.55 12.38
CA ILE A 283 -11.75 -7.99 11.17
C ILE A 283 -13.26 -7.97 11.35
N SER A 284 -13.87 -9.09 11.73
CA SER A 284 -15.33 -9.17 11.91
C SER A 284 -15.87 -8.23 12.99
N LYS A 285 -15.08 -7.94 14.03
CA LYS A 285 -15.48 -7.10 15.17
C LYS A 285 -15.25 -5.61 14.91
N ASN A 286 -14.28 -5.24 14.06
CA ASN A 286 -13.78 -3.86 13.96
C ASN A 286 -14.01 -3.20 12.60
N LEU A 287 -14.26 -3.96 11.53
CA LEU A 287 -14.35 -3.41 10.18
C LEU A 287 -15.75 -3.63 9.57
N PRO A 288 -16.24 -2.66 8.78
CA PRO A 288 -17.54 -2.73 8.12
C PRO A 288 -17.58 -3.81 7.03
N ARG A 289 -18.58 -4.70 7.09
CA ARG A 289 -18.70 -5.87 6.19
C ARG A 289 -19.04 -5.49 4.75
N ASP A 290 -19.64 -4.33 4.52
CA ASP A 290 -20.03 -3.83 3.20
C ASP A 290 -18.86 -3.21 2.41
N LYS A 291 -17.73 -2.97 3.07
CA LYS A 291 -16.53 -2.37 2.45
C LYS A 291 -15.28 -3.25 2.49
N VAL A 292 -15.34 -4.40 3.16
CA VAL A 292 -14.20 -5.29 3.34
C VAL A 292 -14.50 -6.67 2.77
N VAL A 293 -13.62 -7.12 1.88
CA VAL A 293 -13.51 -8.52 1.46
C VAL A 293 -12.24 -9.12 2.07
N VAL A 294 -12.30 -10.37 2.53
CA VAL A 294 -11.11 -11.09 3.01
C VAL A 294 -10.69 -12.13 1.98
N ASN A 295 -9.52 -11.95 1.38
CA ASN A 295 -8.87 -12.97 0.56
C ASN A 295 -8.06 -13.90 1.47
N ILE A 296 -8.61 -15.08 1.75
CA ILE A 296 -7.95 -16.11 2.56
C ILE A 296 -7.05 -16.93 1.63
N MET A 297 -5.75 -16.80 1.83
CA MET A 297 -4.74 -17.18 0.88
C MET A 297 -4.05 -18.49 1.30
N ASP A 298 -4.15 -19.53 0.47
CA ASP A 298 -3.47 -20.83 0.62
C ASP A 298 -2.10 -20.87 -0.09
N GLN A 299 -1.68 -19.75 -0.68
CA GLN A 299 -0.50 -19.68 -1.55
C GLN A 299 0.84 -19.66 -0.79
N TYR A 300 0.86 -20.01 0.50
CA TYR A 300 2.08 -20.11 1.29
C TYR A 300 3.04 -21.14 0.69
N ARG A 301 4.30 -20.74 0.51
CA ARG A 301 5.40 -21.62 0.10
C ARG A 301 6.62 -21.32 0.97
N PRO A 302 7.33 -22.36 1.45
CA PRO A 302 8.60 -22.17 2.13
C PRO A 302 9.64 -21.71 1.10
N GLU A 303 9.87 -20.40 1.03
CA GLU A 303 10.85 -19.78 0.13
C GLU A 303 12.00 -19.13 0.92
N TYR A 304 12.98 -18.57 0.20
CA TYR A 304 14.06 -17.77 0.76
C TYR A 304 14.83 -18.44 1.91
N LEU A 305 14.87 -17.85 3.11
CA LEU A 305 15.62 -18.38 4.25
C LEU A 305 14.99 -19.65 4.81
N VAL A 306 13.67 -19.81 4.71
CA VAL A 306 12.99 -21.06 5.09
C VAL A 306 13.41 -22.20 4.17
N ALA A 307 13.49 -21.95 2.87
CA ALA A 307 13.98 -22.93 1.90
C ALA A 307 15.48 -23.25 2.09
N ARG A 308 16.30 -22.23 2.37
CA ARG A 308 17.75 -22.38 2.57
C ARG A 308 18.12 -23.07 3.88
N TYR A 309 17.33 -22.86 4.93
CA TYR A 309 17.61 -23.34 6.29
C TYR A 309 16.37 -23.97 6.94
N PRO A 310 15.78 -25.04 6.37
CA PRO A 310 14.52 -25.61 6.84
C PRO A 310 14.57 -26.06 8.30
N GLU A 311 15.71 -26.56 8.77
CA GLU A 311 15.92 -26.99 10.16
C GLU A 311 15.77 -25.86 11.19
N ARG A 312 15.97 -24.59 10.77
CA ARG A 312 15.79 -23.41 11.63
C ARG A 312 14.34 -22.94 11.71
N TYR A 313 13.52 -23.33 10.73
CA TYR A 313 12.15 -22.85 10.54
C TYR A 313 11.18 -24.02 10.33
N LYS A 314 11.37 -25.11 11.07
CA LYS A 314 10.63 -26.38 10.90
C LYS A 314 9.12 -26.18 10.96
N GLU A 315 8.68 -25.23 11.76
CA GLU A 315 7.28 -24.89 11.95
C GLU A 315 6.64 -24.27 10.71
N ILE A 316 7.41 -23.69 9.80
CA ILE A 316 6.90 -23.14 8.54
C ILE A 316 7.56 -23.71 7.29
N SER A 317 8.43 -24.72 7.41
CA SER A 317 9.13 -25.34 6.28
C SER A 317 8.28 -26.30 5.45
N ARG A 318 6.96 -26.07 5.37
CA ARG A 318 5.98 -26.87 4.61
C ARG A 318 4.86 -26.00 4.07
N ARG A 319 4.05 -26.52 3.17
CA ARG A 319 2.78 -25.86 2.79
C ARG A 319 1.73 -26.02 3.89
N VAL A 320 0.74 -25.14 3.88
CA VAL A 320 -0.48 -25.28 4.68
C VAL A 320 -1.24 -26.54 4.24
N THR A 321 -1.80 -27.27 5.20
CA THR A 321 -2.60 -28.47 4.94
C THR A 321 -4.06 -28.12 4.62
N ALA A 322 -4.77 -29.06 3.99
CA ALA A 322 -6.20 -28.91 3.74
C ALA A 322 -7.01 -28.73 5.04
N ASP A 323 -6.62 -29.41 6.12
CA ASP A 323 -7.29 -29.31 7.42
C ASP A 323 -7.08 -27.93 8.07
N GLU A 324 -5.85 -27.39 8.02
CA GLU A 324 -5.56 -26.03 8.47
C GLU A 324 -6.38 -25.00 7.69
N MET A 325 -6.45 -25.13 6.36
CA MET A 325 -7.29 -24.25 5.53
C MET A 325 -8.77 -24.38 5.90
N ALA A 326 -9.26 -25.61 6.09
CA ALA A 326 -10.65 -25.85 6.45
C ALA A 326 -11.01 -25.25 7.82
N ILE A 327 -10.09 -25.20 8.78
CA ILE A 327 -10.29 -24.49 10.06
C ILE A 327 -10.49 -22.99 9.81
N VAL A 328 -9.62 -22.37 9.01
CA VAL A 328 -9.70 -20.92 8.73
C VAL A 328 -10.97 -20.57 7.96
N TYR A 329 -11.37 -21.39 6.98
CA TYR A 329 -12.63 -21.17 6.25
C TYR A 329 -13.86 -21.31 7.13
N ARG A 330 -13.96 -22.37 7.96
CA ARG A 330 -15.08 -22.52 8.90
C ARG A 330 -15.19 -21.35 9.87
N GLU A 331 -14.05 -20.81 10.30
CA GLU A 331 -14.04 -19.64 11.17
C GLU A 331 -14.55 -18.38 10.44
N ALA A 332 -14.13 -18.17 9.20
CA ALA A 332 -14.62 -17.06 8.38
C ALA A 332 -16.14 -17.15 8.13
N GLU A 333 -16.67 -18.36 7.87
CA GLU A 333 -18.11 -18.63 7.75
C GLU A 333 -18.84 -18.33 9.06
N ARG A 334 -18.33 -18.84 10.19
CA ARG A 334 -18.91 -18.62 11.53
C ARG A 334 -19.00 -17.14 11.88
N LEU A 335 -17.99 -16.37 11.49
CA LEU A 335 -17.95 -14.92 11.69
C LEU A 335 -18.81 -14.15 10.66
N GLY A 336 -19.26 -14.79 9.59
CA GLY A 336 -20.02 -14.17 8.51
C GLY A 336 -19.22 -13.12 7.75
N LEU A 337 -17.92 -13.37 7.56
CA LEU A 337 -17.04 -12.56 6.72
C LEU A 337 -17.38 -12.78 5.24
N LEU A 338 -17.29 -11.73 4.44
CA LEU A 338 -17.26 -11.90 2.99
C LEU A 338 -15.85 -12.33 2.60
N TYR A 339 -15.68 -13.62 2.28
CA TYR A 339 -14.38 -14.18 1.91
C TYR A 339 -14.49 -15.05 0.65
N GLY A 340 -13.35 -15.25 -0.01
CA GLY A 340 -13.23 -16.16 -1.14
C GLY A 340 -11.81 -16.17 -1.70
N VAL A 341 -11.50 -17.16 -2.53
CA VAL A 341 -10.35 -17.10 -3.44
C VAL A 341 -10.75 -16.11 -4.53
N VAL A 342 -10.41 -14.84 -4.33
CA VAL A 342 -10.77 -13.77 -5.27
C VAL A 342 -9.73 -13.72 -6.38
#